data_AF-A0AA35R3H1-F1
#
_entry.id   AF-A0AA35R3H1-F1
#
_cell.length_a   1.000
_cell.length_b   1.000
_cell.length_c   1.000
_cell.angle_alpha   90.00
_cell.angle_beta   90.00
_cell.angle_gamma   90.00
#
_symmetry.space_group_name_H-M   'P 1'
#
loop_
_entity.id
_entity.type
_entity.pdbx_description
1 polymer ?
#
loop_
_entity_poly.entity_id
_entity_poly.type
_entity_poly.pdbx_seq_one_letter_code
_entity_poly.pdbx_strand_id
1 'polypeptide(L)'
;MLTLPLLHCRTTLQSLYQSTENARVNNYYVGGLSHTWMSFYLAQLTDDCLIRNEWNLLKDVESFRPDSLIYSSNISSTKAGNVFEKQLVSKLRGVMLHEDLEEVTSRQLREKLEKEMDMGLTEYREFLDRHMLRILGQLEQPSKILDYLYLGSEWNASNLSELEAFGVGYILNVTREIDNFYPESSSTSTSGCTTFLTVS
;
A
#
# COMPACT_ATOMS: atom_id res chain seq x y z
N MET A 1 -26.69 -32.36 -25.51
CA MET A 1 -27.57 -31.25 -25.07
C MET A 1 -27.38 -31.12 -23.56
N LEU A 2 -26.34 -30.44 -23.06
CA LEU A 2 -26.21 -28.97 -22.91
C LEU A 2 -27.48 -28.32 -22.31
N THR A 3 -27.49 -28.12 -20.99
CA THR A 3 -27.79 -26.82 -20.36
C THR A 3 -27.14 -26.74 -18.97
N LEU A 4 -26.51 -25.58 -18.74
CA LEU A 4 -25.51 -25.22 -17.74
C LEU A 4 -25.99 -25.11 -16.28
N PRO A 5 -25.05 -25.09 -15.31
CA PRO A 5 -25.32 -24.86 -13.89
C PRO A 5 -25.63 -23.38 -13.62
N LEU A 6 -26.90 -23.07 -13.32
CA LEU A 6 -27.31 -21.76 -12.82
C LEU A 6 -27.62 -21.85 -11.33
N LEU A 7 -26.59 -21.84 -10.48
CA LEU A 7 -26.81 -21.60 -9.04
C LEU A 7 -25.60 -20.93 -8.37
N HIS A 8 -25.13 -19.80 -8.92
CA HIS A 8 -24.03 -19.03 -8.32
C HIS A 8 -24.28 -17.52 -8.18
N CYS A 9 -25.53 -17.10 -8.10
CA CYS A 9 -25.86 -15.77 -7.61
C CYS A 9 -26.87 -15.89 -6.46
N ARG A 10 -26.44 -16.43 -5.32
CA ARG A 10 -27.13 -16.06 -4.07
C ARG A 10 -26.93 -14.56 -3.93
N THR A 11 -28.03 -13.82 -3.89
CA THR A 11 -27.97 -12.38 -3.61
C THR A 11 -27.24 -12.20 -2.29
N THR A 12 -26.48 -11.11 -2.14
CA THR A 12 -25.77 -10.76 -0.89
C THR A 12 -26.66 -10.91 0.35
N LEU A 13 -27.94 -10.59 0.20
CA LEU A 13 -28.97 -10.78 1.22
C LEU A 13 -29.11 -12.25 1.66
N GLN A 14 -29.20 -13.20 0.74
CA GLN A 14 -29.37 -14.63 1.06
C GLN A 14 -28.14 -15.21 1.77
N SER A 15 -26.94 -14.81 1.35
CA SER A 15 -25.70 -15.20 2.03
C SER A 15 -25.63 -14.63 3.45
N LEU A 16 -26.07 -13.38 3.64
CA LEU A 16 -26.16 -12.76 4.96
C LEU A 16 -27.15 -13.50 5.86
N TYR A 17 -28.35 -13.81 5.36
CA TYR A 17 -29.35 -14.58 6.12
C TYR A 17 -28.83 -15.95 6.55
N GLN A 18 -28.13 -16.66 5.66
CA GLN A 18 -27.55 -17.96 5.98
C GLN A 18 -26.48 -17.85 7.08
N SER A 19 -25.60 -16.86 7.00
CA SER A 19 -24.56 -16.61 8.02
C SER A 19 -25.17 -16.23 9.37
N THR A 20 -26.23 -15.41 9.38
CA THR A 20 -26.95 -15.04 10.61
C THR A 20 -27.64 -16.24 11.25
N GLU A 21 -28.27 -17.10 10.46
CA GLU A 21 -28.91 -18.31 11.00
C GLU A 21 -27.87 -19.30 11.54
N ASN A 22 -26.74 -19.47 10.85
CA ASN A 22 -25.62 -20.27 11.37
C ASN A 22 -25.05 -19.68 12.67
N ALA A 23 -24.94 -18.36 12.78
CA ALA A 23 -24.51 -17.70 14.00
C ALA A 23 -25.51 -17.92 15.14
N ARG A 24 -26.82 -17.89 14.87
CA ARG A 24 -27.86 -18.15 15.85
C ARG A 24 -27.81 -19.60 16.35
N VAL A 25 -27.71 -20.57 15.45
CA VAL A 25 -27.67 -22.01 15.79
C VAL A 25 -26.45 -22.35 16.62
N ASN A 26 -25.29 -21.76 16.32
CA ASN A 26 -24.04 -22.04 17.01
C ASN A 26 -23.72 -21.08 18.17
N ASN A 27 -24.66 -20.21 18.54
CA ASN A 27 -24.50 -19.20 19.59
C ASN A 27 -23.27 -18.28 19.38
N TYR A 28 -23.06 -17.83 18.14
CA TYR A 28 -22.08 -16.82 17.74
C TYR A 28 -22.63 -15.41 17.89
N TYR A 29 -23.10 -15.09 19.09
CA TYR A 29 -23.60 -13.77 19.45
C TYR A 29 -23.14 -13.39 20.86
N VAL A 30 -23.27 -12.11 21.19
CA VAL A 30 -22.88 -11.55 22.50
C VAL A 30 -23.71 -12.23 23.60
N GLY A 31 -23.04 -13.03 24.44
CA GLY A 31 -23.66 -13.88 25.48
C GLY A 31 -23.53 -15.39 25.23
N GLY A 32 -23.06 -15.82 24.06
CA GLY A 32 -22.68 -17.21 23.77
C GLY A 32 -21.23 -17.56 24.13
N LEU A 33 -20.88 -18.85 24.08
CA LEU A 33 -19.53 -19.37 24.43
C LEU A 33 -18.42 -18.98 23.43
N SER A 34 -18.77 -18.42 22.28
CA SER A 34 -17.82 -18.02 21.25
C SER A 34 -17.07 -16.72 21.58
N HIS A 35 -17.65 -15.87 22.42
CA HIS A 35 -17.13 -14.54 22.75
C HIS A 35 -16.68 -14.45 24.22
N THR A 36 -16.46 -15.58 24.90
CA THR A 36 -16.07 -15.60 26.32
C THR A 36 -14.72 -14.92 26.57
N TRP A 37 -13.82 -14.97 25.59
CA TRP A 37 -12.56 -14.21 25.60
C TRP A 37 -12.82 -12.70 25.68
N MET A 38 -13.89 -12.20 25.08
CA MET A 38 -14.25 -10.78 25.10
C MET A 38 -14.51 -10.32 26.53
N SER A 39 -15.17 -11.13 27.37
CA SER A 39 -15.37 -10.82 28.79
C SER A 39 -14.06 -10.74 29.57
N PHE A 40 -13.08 -11.58 29.26
CA PHE A 40 -11.75 -11.54 29.87
C PHE A 40 -11.00 -10.25 29.53
N TYR A 41 -11.04 -9.80 28.28
CA TYR A 41 -10.44 -8.52 27.88
C TYR A 41 -11.22 -7.33 28.44
N LEU A 42 -12.57 -7.36 28.40
CA LEU A 42 -13.41 -6.32 28.96
C LEU A 42 -13.17 -6.11 30.46
N ALA A 43 -12.92 -7.17 31.22
CA ALA A 43 -12.59 -7.06 32.65
C ALA A 43 -11.18 -6.47 32.91
N GLN A 44 -10.29 -6.52 31.92
CA GLN A 44 -8.94 -5.94 31.98
C GLN A 44 -8.85 -4.54 31.41
N LEU A 45 -9.91 -4.05 30.76
CA LEU A 45 -10.02 -2.65 30.38
C LEU A 45 -10.26 -1.85 31.66
N THR A 46 -9.19 -1.44 32.34
CA THR A 46 -9.23 -0.31 33.28
C THR A 46 -9.68 0.90 32.49
N ASP A 47 -10.91 1.35 32.75
CA ASP A 47 -11.61 2.39 31.99
C ASP A 47 -10.87 3.74 32.01
N ASP A 48 -9.97 3.95 31.06
CA ASP A 48 -9.75 5.29 30.52
C ASP A 48 -10.84 5.54 29.48
N CYS A 49 -12.03 5.86 29.99
CA CYS A 49 -13.20 6.28 29.22
C CYS A 49 -12.89 7.45 28.27
N LEU A 50 -11.84 8.22 28.54
CA LEU A 50 -11.29 9.26 27.67
C LEU A 50 -10.74 8.69 26.35
N ILE A 51 -9.89 7.66 26.40
CA ILE A 51 -9.31 7.02 25.21
C ILE A 51 -10.42 6.36 24.39
N ARG A 52 -11.34 5.65 25.06
CA ARG A 52 -12.49 5.02 24.39
C ARG A 52 -13.42 6.05 23.73
N ASN A 53 -13.67 7.18 24.40
CA ASN A 53 -14.46 8.27 23.82
C ASN A 53 -13.75 8.94 22.66
N GLU A 54 -12.43 9.13 22.72
CA GLU A 54 -11.63 9.69 21.62
C GLU A 54 -11.69 8.78 20.38
N TRP A 55 -11.54 7.46 20.55
CA TRP A 55 -11.74 6.48 19.48
C TRP A 55 -13.17 6.48 18.91
N ASN A 56 -14.19 6.65 19.75
CA ASN A 56 -15.59 6.72 19.30
C ASN A 56 -15.97 8.10 18.71
N LEU A 57 -15.23 9.16 19.03
CA LEU A 57 -15.39 10.51 18.48
C LEU A 57 -14.74 10.65 17.09
N LEU A 58 -13.77 9.80 16.78
CA LEU A 58 -13.16 9.66 15.46
C LEU A 58 -14.15 8.98 14.49
N LYS A 59 -15.21 9.69 14.12
CA LYS A 59 -16.20 9.26 13.10
C LYS A 59 -15.59 9.08 11.70
N ASP A 60 -14.38 9.56 11.49
CA ASP A 60 -13.67 9.57 10.20
C ASP A 60 -12.62 8.44 10.08
N VAL A 61 -12.80 7.31 10.77
CA VAL A 61 -11.96 6.11 10.58
C VAL A 61 -12.15 5.49 9.18
N GLU A 62 -13.25 5.83 8.49
CA GLU A 62 -13.35 5.68 7.04
C GLU A 62 -12.86 6.98 6.37
N SER A 63 -11.64 6.98 5.86
CA SER A 63 -11.11 8.08 5.04
C SER A 63 -11.83 8.11 3.69
N PHE A 64 -13.04 8.65 3.64
CA PHE A 64 -13.71 8.93 2.38
C PHE A 64 -13.14 10.25 1.81
N ARG A 65 -12.00 10.17 1.12
CA ARG A 65 -11.69 11.21 0.14
C ARG A 65 -12.45 10.90 -1.15
N PRO A 66 -13.20 11.87 -1.71
CA PRO A 66 -13.75 11.71 -3.05
C PRO A 66 -12.59 11.53 -4.03
N ASP A 67 -12.61 10.41 -4.77
CA ASP A 67 -11.79 10.11 -5.95
C ASP A 67 -10.41 10.79 -6.02
N SER A 68 -9.47 10.31 -5.19
CA SER A 68 -8.03 10.48 -5.40
C SER A 68 -7.55 9.57 -6.55
N LEU A 69 -8.24 9.60 -7.71
CA LEU A 69 -7.81 8.93 -8.93
C LEU A 69 -6.71 9.71 -9.67
N ILE A 70 -5.77 10.32 -8.94
CA ILE A 70 -4.76 11.18 -9.59
C ILE A 70 -3.30 10.83 -9.25
N TYR A 71 -2.98 10.05 -8.22
CA TYR A 71 -1.56 9.75 -7.94
C TYR A 71 -1.12 8.30 -8.14
N SER A 72 -2.07 7.38 -8.24
CA SER A 72 -1.81 5.99 -8.60
C SER A 72 -2.17 5.79 -10.06
N SER A 73 -1.15 5.60 -10.89
CA SER A 73 -1.24 5.03 -12.24
C SER A 73 -2.12 5.75 -13.27
N ASN A 74 -1.68 6.90 -13.82
CA ASN A 74 -2.05 7.32 -15.18
C ASN A 74 -1.06 8.34 -15.77
N ILE A 75 0.15 7.89 -16.14
CA ILE A 75 0.76 8.39 -17.40
C ILE A 75 0.39 7.38 -18.48
N SER A 76 -0.90 7.39 -18.81
CA SER A 76 -1.44 6.91 -20.06
C SER A 76 -1.52 8.09 -21.04
N SER A 77 -0.37 8.67 -21.38
CA SER A 77 -0.23 9.56 -22.54
C SER A 77 0.78 8.92 -23.50
N THR A 78 0.27 8.55 -24.68
CA THR A 78 0.97 8.08 -25.89
C THR A 78 2.06 6.99 -25.72
N LYS A 79 1.78 5.80 -26.26
CA LYS A 79 2.63 4.59 -26.21
C LYS A 79 4.12 4.78 -26.59
N ALA A 80 4.47 5.80 -27.37
CA ALA A 80 5.85 6.09 -27.77
C ALA A 80 6.64 6.92 -26.74
N GLY A 81 6.00 7.91 -26.09
CA GLY A 81 6.66 8.73 -25.06
C GLY A 81 7.01 7.92 -23.82
N ASN A 82 6.13 6.97 -23.47
CA ASN A 82 6.28 6.12 -22.29
C ASN A 82 7.55 5.23 -22.31
N VAL A 83 7.99 4.74 -23.49
CA VAL A 83 9.20 3.89 -23.58
C VAL A 83 10.46 4.71 -23.33
N PHE A 84 10.55 5.89 -23.93
CA PHE A 84 11.69 6.80 -23.74
C PHE A 84 11.73 7.33 -22.31
N GLU A 85 10.59 7.77 -21.76
CA GLU A 85 10.49 8.22 -20.36
C GLU A 85 10.87 7.10 -19.38
N LYS A 86 10.45 5.85 -19.63
CA LYS A 86 10.88 4.68 -18.83
C LYS A 86 12.37 4.45 -18.92
N GLN A 87 12.96 4.55 -20.10
CA GLN A 87 14.40 4.41 -20.28
C GLN A 87 15.14 5.53 -19.54
N LEU A 88 14.63 6.76 -19.60
CA LEU A 88 15.17 7.92 -18.92
C LEU A 88 15.14 7.73 -17.40
N VAL A 89 14.01 7.28 -16.83
CA VAL A 89 13.88 6.97 -15.40
C VAL A 89 14.80 5.81 -14.99
N SER A 90 14.91 4.76 -15.81
CA SER A 90 15.81 3.64 -15.54
C SER A 90 17.28 4.08 -15.52
N LYS A 91 17.68 4.97 -16.43
CA LYS A 91 19.03 5.53 -16.48
C LYS A 91 19.30 6.49 -15.32
N LEU A 92 18.35 7.38 -15.01
CA LEU A 92 18.42 8.24 -13.84
C LEU A 92 18.62 7.43 -12.56
N ARG A 93 17.83 6.35 -12.37
CA ARG A 93 17.99 5.43 -11.24
C ARG A 93 19.38 4.79 -11.22
N GLY A 94 19.89 4.39 -12.38
CA GLY A 94 21.25 3.89 -12.53
C GLY A 94 22.29 4.89 -12.03
N VAL A 95 22.26 6.13 -12.53
CA VAL A 95 23.18 7.19 -12.08
C VAL A 95 23.05 7.42 -10.57
N MET A 96 21.84 7.55 -10.04
CA MET A 96 21.61 7.81 -8.63
C MET A 96 22.07 6.67 -7.70
N LEU A 97 22.11 5.43 -8.19
CA LEU A 97 22.58 4.29 -7.41
C LEU A 97 24.12 4.21 -7.33
N HIS A 98 24.83 4.76 -8.32
CA HIS A 98 26.29 4.71 -8.39
C HIS A 98 26.96 5.94 -7.78
N GLU A 99 26.19 6.98 -7.50
CA GLU A 99 26.66 8.28 -7.04
C GLU A 99 26.40 8.46 -5.54
N ASP A 100 27.23 9.28 -4.89
CA ASP A 100 27.01 9.68 -3.51
C ASP A 100 25.95 10.79 -3.46
N LEU A 101 24.77 10.45 -2.95
CA LEU A 101 23.61 11.34 -2.90
C LEU A 101 23.73 12.43 -1.83
N GLU A 102 24.67 12.31 -0.89
CA GLU A 102 24.91 13.34 0.14
C GLU A 102 25.71 14.53 -0.41
N GLU A 103 26.57 14.29 -1.41
CA GLU A 103 27.44 15.31 -2.00
C GLU A 103 26.97 15.81 -3.36
N VAL A 104 26.15 15.04 -4.08
CA VAL A 104 25.71 15.38 -5.44
C VAL A 104 24.45 16.25 -5.45
N THR A 105 24.46 17.29 -6.28
CA THR A 105 23.28 18.15 -6.49
C THR A 105 22.40 17.59 -7.61
N SER A 106 21.10 17.95 -7.60
CA SER A 106 20.16 17.60 -8.67
C SER A 106 20.63 18.05 -10.07
N ARG A 107 21.34 19.19 -10.13
CA ARG A 107 21.98 19.68 -11.36
C ARG A 107 23.06 18.73 -11.86
N GLN A 108 23.97 18.29 -10.99
CA GLN A 108 25.06 17.39 -11.36
C GLN A 108 24.53 16.01 -11.79
N LEU A 109 23.48 15.50 -11.14
CA LEU A 109 22.81 14.27 -11.56
C LEU A 109 22.25 14.38 -12.97
N ARG A 110 21.61 15.52 -13.31
CA ARG A 110 21.12 15.77 -14.68
C ARG A 110 22.26 15.87 -15.69
N GLU A 111 23.33 16.60 -15.38
CA GLU A 111 24.49 16.73 -16.27
C GLU A 111 25.15 15.35 -16.54
N LYS A 112 25.20 14.47 -15.53
CA LYS A 112 25.68 13.08 -15.70
C LYS A 112 24.74 12.25 -16.56
N LEU A 113 23.43 12.37 -16.36
CA LEU A 113 22.43 11.68 -17.17
C LEU A 113 22.46 12.12 -18.63
N GLU A 114 22.58 13.42 -18.90
CA GLU A 114 22.74 13.99 -20.25
C GLU A 114 24.00 13.44 -20.92
N LYS A 115 25.11 13.31 -20.17
CA LYS A 115 26.35 12.71 -20.65
C LYS A 115 26.22 11.21 -20.95
N GLU A 116 25.48 10.46 -20.14
CA GLU A 116 25.27 9.02 -20.36
C GLU A 116 24.36 8.74 -21.56
N MET A 117 23.39 9.61 -21.82
CA MET A 117 22.46 9.48 -22.95
C MET A 117 22.90 10.21 -24.22
N ASP A 118 23.98 10.99 -24.16
CA ASP A 118 24.52 11.83 -25.25
C ASP A 118 23.45 12.74 -25.88
N MET A 119 22.58 13.32 -25.04
CA MET A 119 21.47 14.17 -25.47
C MET A 119 21.14 15.27 -24.44
N GLY A 120 20.69 16.42 -24.93
CA GLY A 120 20.21 17.50 -24.08
C GLY A 120 18.83 17.19 -23.49
N LEU A 121 18.69 17.25 -22.17
CA LEU A 121 17.46 16.93 -21.44
C LEU A 121 16.77 18.18 -20.88
N THR A 122 16.95 19.34 -21.54
CA THR A 122 16.43 20.64 -21.07
C THR A 122 14.91 20.66 -20.95
N GLU A 123 14.21 20.00 -21.87
CA GLU A 123 12.74 19.90 -21.87
C GLU A 123 12.21 18.95 -20.78
N TYR A 124 13.05 18.02 -20.32
CA TYR A 124 12.70 17.02 -19.30
C TYR A 124 13.09 17.43 -17.89
N ARG A 125 13.52 18.68 -17.66
CA ARG A 125 14.00 19.14 -16.35
C ARG A 125 13.00 18.88 -15.22
N GLU A 126 11.77 19.36 -15.36
CA GLU A 126 10.73 19.20 -14.34
C GLU A 126 10.27 17.74 -14.18
N PHE A 127 10.37 16.96 -15.25
CA PHE A 127 10.11 15.52 -15.21
C PHE A 127 11.19 14.81 -14.38
N LEU A 128 12.47 15.09 -14.65
CA LEU A 128 13.61 14.52 -13.96
C LEU A 128 13.66 14.93 -12.49
N ASP A 129 13.40 16.19 -12.15
CA ASP A 129 13.40 16.65 -10.76
C ASP A 129 12.32 15.94 -9.92
N ARG A 130 11.12 15.74 -10.49
CA ARG A 130 10.05 14.95 -9.83
C ARG A 130 10.44 13.49 -9.65
N HIS A 131 11.00 12.86 -10.69
CA HIS A 131 11.43 11.47 -10.63
C HIS A 131 12.63 11.26 -9.71
N MET A 132 13.52 12.25 -9.59
CA MET A 132 14.66 12.22 -8.69
C MET A 132 14.22 12.16 -7.23
N LEU A 133 13.28 13.02 -6.83
CA LEU A 133 12.71 12.98 -5.48
C LEU A 133 12.02 11.64 -5.18
N ARG A 134 11.28 11.10 -6.15
CA ARG A 134 10.64 9.79 -6.04
C ARG A 134 11.67 8.66 -5.89
N ILE A 135 12.73 8.67 -6.70
CA ILE A 135 13.78 7.65 -6.65
C ILE A 135 14.55 7.76 -5.33
N LEU A 136 14.86 8.96 -4.84
CA LEU A 136 15.49 9.19 -3.54
C LEU A 136 14.71 8.51 -2.42
N GLY A 137 13.40 8.76 -2.33
CA GLY A 137 12.55 8.12 -1.32
C GLY A 137 12.46 6.60 -1.47
N GLN A 138 12.55 6.08 -2.70
CA GLN A 138 12.55 4.64 -2.96
C GLN A 138 13.90 3.95 -2.71
N LEU A 139 15.01 4.69 -2.68
CA LEU A 139 16.34 4.12 -2.43
C LEU A 139 16.60 3.85 -0.95
N GLU A 140 15.88 4.53 -0.06
CA GLU A 140 15.92 4.27 1.37
C GLU A 140 15.23 2.92 1.64
N GLN A 141 15.99 1.91 2.10
CA GLN A 141 15.43 0.58 2.34
C GLN A 141 14.48 0.59 3.55
N PRO A 142 13.40 -0.21 3.50
CA PRO A 142 12.53 -0.36 4.65
C PRO A 142 13.26 -1.05 5.82
N SER A 143 12.99 -0.57 7.03
CA SER A 143 13.58 -1.08 8.25
C SER A 143 12.88 -2.36 8.70
N LYS A 144 13.62 -3.46 8.79
CA LYS A 144 13.11 -4.71 9.37
C LYS A 144 13.11 -4.60 10.90
N ILE A 145 11.93 -4.52 11.51
CA ILE A 145 11.77 -4.43 12.98
C ILE A 145 11.63 -5.82 13.59
N LEU A 146 10.85 -6.71 12.95
CA LEU A 146 10.67 -8.11 13.37
C LEU A 146 10.80 -9.03 12.17
N ASP A 147 10.88 -10.34 12.43
CA ASP A 147 11.06 -11.37 11.39
C ASP A 147 10.05 -11.28 10.24
N TYR A 148 8.82 -10.84 10.56
CA TYR A 148 7.70 -10.67 9.64
C TYR A 148 7.15 -9.24 9.67
N LEU A 149 7.94 -8.25 10.10
CA LEU A 149 7.50 -6.85 10.19
C LEU A 149 8.56 -5.90 9.65
N TYR A 150 8.19 -5.20 8.58
CA TYR A 150 8.95 -4.09 8.03
C TYR A 150 8.21 -2.79 8.34
N LEU A 151 8.98 -1.75 8.61
CA LEU A 151 8.52 -0.37 8.70
C LEU A 151 9.15 0.40 7.55
N GLY A 152 8.34 1.14 6.80
CA GLY A 152 8.86 2.03 5.78
C GLY A 152 7.93 3.18 5.47
N SER A 153 8.36 3.99 4.52
CA SER A 153 7.64 5.17 4.07
C SER A 153 6.59 4.83 3.01
N GLU A 154 5.79 5.83 2.63
CA GLU A 154 4.93 5.79 1.44
C GLU A 154 5.69 5.32 0.20
N TRP A 155 6.92 5.82 0.01
CA TRP A 155 7.72 5.53 -1.17
C TRP A 155 8.08 4.06 -1.25
N ASN A 156 8.37 3.42 -0.12
CA ASN A 156 8.65 1.99 -0.06
C ASN A 156 7.41 1.16 -0.40
N ALA A 157 6.25 1.54 0.14
CA ALA A 157 4.99 0.83 -0.15
C ALA A 157 4.51 0.99 -1.59
N SER A 158 4.98 2.02 -2.31
CA SER A 158 4.69 2.21 -3.73
C SER A 158 5.50 1.31 -4.68
N ASN A 159 6.44 0.50 -4.16
CA ASN A 159 7.33 -0.35 -4.96
C ASN A 159 6.98 -1.84 -4.86
N LEU A 160 6.01 -2.29 -5.64
CA LEU A 160 5.53 -3.69 -5.63
C LEU A 160 6.65 -4.72 -5.80
N SER A 161 7.58 -4.49 -6.73
CA SER A 161 8.64 -5.46 -7.04
C SER A 161 9.60 -5.69 -5.87
N GLU A 162 9.81 -4.68 -5.04
CA GLU A 162 10.65 -4.79 -3.85
C GLU A 162 9.88 -5.43 -2.67
N LEU A 163 8.58 -5.11 -2.53
CA LEU A 163 7.71 -5.78 -1.56
C LEU A 163 7.59 -7.29 -1.83
N GLU A 164 7.43 -7.67 -3.10
CA GLU A 164 7.44 -9.08 -3.54
C GLU A 164 8.78 -9.76 -3.23
N ALA A 165 9.90 -9.07 -3.45
CA ALA A 165 11.24 -9.59 -3.13
C ALA A 165 11.44 -9.79 -1.62
N PHE A 166 10.83 -8.95 -0.77
CA PHE A 166 10.83 -9.10 0.68
C PHE A 166 9.78 -10.10 1.20
N GLY A 167 8.94 -10.66 0.32
CA GLY A 167 7.85 -11.57 0.71
C GLY A 167 6.75 -10.89 1.53
N VAL A 168 6.56 -9.58 1.34
CA VAL A 168 5.49 -8.82 1.98
C VAL A 168 4.16 -9.25 1.36
N GLY A 169 3.27 -9.81 2.20
CA GLY A 169 1.92 -10.19 1.80
C GLY A 169 0.85 -9.18 2.23
N TYR A 170 1.17 -8.33 3.22
CA TYR A 170 0.23 -7.37 3.78
C TYR A 170 0.88 -6.01 3.95
N ILE A 171 0.20 -4.96 3.50
CA ILE A 171 0.56 -3.57 3.76
C ILE A 171 -0.49 -3.03 4.72
N LEU A 172 -0.05 -2.56 5.88
CA LEU A 172 -0.90 -1.91 6.87
C LEU A 172 -0.54 -0.42 6.88
N ASN A 173 -1.48 0.38 6.38
CA ASN A 173 -1.37 1.82 6.44
C ASN A 173 -1.85 2.34 7.81
N VAL A 174 -0.93 2.98 8.54
CA VAL A 174 -1.23 3.56 9.85
C VAL A 174 -1.47 5.08 9.79
N THR A 175 -1.45 5.68 8.60
CA THR A 175 -1.68 7.11 8.39
C THR A 175 -2.98 7.36 7.64
N ARG A 176 -3.56 8.54 7.84
CA ARG A 176 -4.82 8.97 7.19
C ARG A 176 -4.59 9.73 5.88
N GLU A 177 -3.36 10.13 5.65
CA GLU A 177 -2.98 11.04 4.57
C GLU A 177 -2.67 10.28 3.27
N ILE A 178 -2.33 9.00 3.40
CA ILE A 178 -1.84 8.15 2.33
C ILE A 178 -2.93 7.16 1.95
N ASP A 179 -3.10 6.89 0.65
CA ASP A 179 -4.05 5.90 0.14
C ASP A 179 -3.53 4.47 0.35
N ASN A 180 -4.43 3.48 0.46
CA ASN A 180 -4.01 2.08 0.53
C ASN A 180 -3.40 1.62 -0.80
N PHE A 181 -2.18 1.08 -0.74
CA PHE A 181 -1.50 0.52 -1.90
C PHE A 181 -1.97 -0.91 -2.19
N TYR A 182 -2.18 -1.22 -3.47
CA TYR A 182 -2.50 -2.54 -4.02
C TYR A 182 -3.69 -3.29 -3.37
N PRO A 183 -4.89 -2.66 -3.25
CA PRO A 183 -6.04 -3.23 -2.53
C PRO A 183 -6.56 -4.55 -3.12
N GLU A 184 -6.30 -4.84 -4.40
CA GLU A 184 -6.75 -6.08 -5.06
C GLU A 184 -5.83 -7.29 -4.83
N SER A 185 -4.58 -7.05 -4.44
CA SER A 185 -3.54 -8.11 -4.36
C SER A 185 -3.46 -8.81 -3.00
N SER A 186 -4.03 -8.22 -1.94
CA SER A 186 -3.93 -8.68 -0.55
C SER A 186 -4.80 -9.90 -0.22
N SER A 187 -5.38 -10.55 -1.22
CA SER A 187 -6.36 -11.63 -1.06
C SER A 187 -5.90 -12.96 -1.66
N THR A 188 -4.66 -13.41 -1.44
CA THR A 188 -4.37 -14.86 -1.61
C THR A 188 -3.05 -15.28 -0.97
N SER A 189 -3.10 -16.41 -0.25
CA SER A 189 -1.97 -17.26 0.20
C SER A 189 -1.54 -17.11 1.66
N THR A 190 -2.25 -17.83 2.52
CA THR A 190 -1.90 -18.18 3.90
C THR A 190 -0.69 -19.11 3.96
N SER A 191 0.53 -18.56 4.12
CA SER A 191 1.67 -19.19 4.82
C SER A 191 2.81 -18.18 4.99
N GLY A 192 2.96 -17.60 6.18
CA GLY A 192 4.12 -16.78 6.54
C GLY A 192 4.21 -15.42 5.82
N CYS A 193 3.13 -14.64 5.81
CA CYS A 193 3.13 -13.33 5.18
C CYS A 193 3.81 -12.29 6.09
N THR A 194 4.85 -11.66 5.57
CA THR A 194 5.48 -10.49 6.16
C THR A 194 4.55 -9.27 6.02
N THR A 195 4.42 -8.50 7.10
CA THR A 195 3.63 -7.25 7.16
C THR A 195 4.54 -6.05 6.96
N PHE A 196 4.08 -5.08 6.16
CA PHE A 196 4.73 -3.81 5.93
C PHE A 196 3.88 -2.68 6.54
N LEU A 197 4.47 -1.92 7.47
CA LEU A 197 3.86 -0.76 8.09
C LEU A 197 4.27 0.49 7.31
N THR A 198 3.31 1.26 6.83
CA THR A 198 3.60 2.58 6.23
C THR A 198 3.42 3.69 7.24
N VAL A 199 4.49 4.44 7.49
CA VAL A 199 4.50 5.67 8.30
C VAL A 199 4.81 6.86 7.40
N SER A 200 4.18 8.02 7.67
CA SER A 200 4.40 9.28 6.93
C SER A 200 5.85 9.74 7.04
#